data_AF-A0A0S4SVI3-F1
#
_entry.id   AF-A0A0S4SVI3-F1
#
_cell.length_a   1.000
_cell.length_b   1.000
_cell.length_c   1.000
_cell.angle_alpha   90.00
_cell.angle_beta   90.00
_cell.angle_gamma   90.00
#
_symmetry.space_group_name_H-M   'P 1'
#
loop_
_entity.id
_entity.type
_entity.pdbx_description
1 polymer ?
#
loop_
_entity_poly.entity_id
_entity_poly.type
_entity_poly.pdbx_seq_one_letter_code
_entity_poly.pdbx_strand_id
1 'polypeptide(L)'
;MNISDYAKNATINGVGQGIISQIKGQNFKDGFISGAVISVLSDSALQMRKYVKDRYDYVGDGKLSEGLRGDGAKIGGSHPEKIYDAYGNLTPKDINAPTGGPQMKDGKLFGFSYSKGGFIDSAIEHYAGPHDFMSSWNYENINSLTYLRDNGTLTNATSGLLLIPATPFAIAPFVQDNMYNINIYKDLKKDDKQIRNEAINKAMERNK
;
A
#
# COMPACT_ATOMS: atom_id res chain seq x y z
N MET A 1 -15.73 2.44 -11.23
CA MET A 1 -15.33 1.16 -11.85
C MET A 1 -16.52 0.24 -11.69
N ASN A 2 -16.86 -0.50 -12.74
CA ASN A 2 -18.03 -1.36 -12.74
C ASN A 2 -17.59 -2.80 -12.45
N ILE A 3 -18.52 -3.67 -12.08
CA ILE A 3 -18.24 -5.10 -11.84
C ILE A 3 -17.58 -5.76 -13.07
N SER A 4 -17.96 -5.33 -14.28
CA SER A 4 -17.35 -5.76 -15.53
C SER A 4 -15.85 -5.47 -15.62
N ASP A 5 -15.40 -4.34 -15.07
CA ASP A 5 -14.01 -3.93 -15.11
C ASP A 5 -13.16 -4.81 -14.19
N TYR A 6 -13.66 -5.06 -12.97
CA TYR A 6 -13.06 -6.01 -12.04
C TYR A 6 -12.93 -7.41 -12.65
N ALA A 7 -14.01 -7.92 -13.24
CA ALA A 7 -14.01 -9.24 -13.88
C ALA A 7 -13.03 -9.31 -15.04
N LYS A 8 -12.97 -8.26 -15.87
CA LYS A 8 -12.02 -8.16 -16.99
C LYS A 8 -10.57 -8.17 -16.49
N ASN A 9 -10.24 -7.31 -15.53
CA ASN A 9 -8.88 -7.22 -14.99
C ASN A 9 -8.47 -8.52 -14.29
N ALA A 10 -9.36 -9.10 -13.47
CA ALA A 10 -9.13 -10.38 -12.82
C ALA A 10 -8.92 -11.52 -13.82
N THR A 11 -9.68 -11.54 -14.92
CA THR A 11 -9.50 -12.54 -15.98
C THR A 11 -8.15 -12.36 -16.68
N ILE A 12 -7.78 -11.14 -17.07
CA ILE A 12 -6.51 -10.86 -17.75
C ILE A 12 -5.32 -11.25 -16.87
N ASN A 13 -5.29 -10.76 -15.63
CA ASN A 13 -4.21 -11.05 -14.68
C ASN A 13 -4.19 -12.53 -14.29
N GLY A 14 -5.36 -13.15 -14.16
CA GLY A 14 -5.50 -14.58 -13.93
C GLY A 14 -4.90 -15.39 -15.08
N VAL A 15 -5.30 -15.14 -16.33
CA VAL A 15 -4.74 -15.86 -17.49
C VAL A 15 -3.22 -15.69 -17.56
N GLY A 16 -2.71 -14.47 -17.36
CA GLY A 16 -1.27 -14.21 -17.35
C GLY A 16 -0.53 -15.04 -16.30
N GLN A 17 -1.04 -15.09 -15.07
CA GLN A 17 -0.44 -15.91 -14.01
C GLN A 17 -0.62 -17.41 -14.23
N GLY A 18 -1.75 -17.85 -14.78
CA GLY A 18 -1.97 -19.25 -15.13
C GLY A 18 -0.92 -19.76 -16.14
N ILE A 19 -0.64 -18.97 -17.17
CA ILE A 19 0.41 -19.29 -18.16
C ILE A 19 1.78 -19.35 -17.49
N ILE A 20 2.13 -18.36 -16.65
CA ILE A 20 3.41 -18.35 -15.93
C ILE A 20 3.54 -19.58 -15.01
N SER A 21 2.49 -19.95 -14.30
CA SER A 21 2.47 -21.17 -13.47
C SER A 21 2.71 -22.42 -14.30
N GLN A 22 2.08 -22.56 -15.48
CA GLN A 22 2.32 -23.70 -16.37
C GLN A 22 3.75 -23.77 -16.89
N ILE A 23 4.33 -22.64 -17.30
CA ILE A 23 5.75 -22.56 -17.73
C ILE A 23 6.67 -23.07 -16.61
N LYS A 24 6.31 -22.82 -15.36
CA LYS A 24 7.03 -23.27 -14.16
C LYS A 24 6.72 -24.72 -13.73
N GLY A 25 5.96 -25.46 -14.53
CA GLY A 25 5.54 -26.83 -14.21
C GLY A 25 4.48 -26.94 -13.11
N GLN A 26 3.79 -25.84 -12.79
CA GLN A 26 2.69 -25.80 -11.81
C GLN A 26 1.31 -25.83 -12.50
N ASN A 27 0.25 -25.91 -11.70
CA ASN A 27 -1.12 -25.92 -12.21
C ASN A 27 -1.55 -24.53 -12.69
N PHE A 28 -2.10 -24.45 -13.91
CA PHE A 28 -2.70 -23.24 -14.47
C PHE A 28 -3.75 -22.62 -13.54
N LYS A 29 -4.62 -23.45 -12.97
CA LYS A 29 -5.75 -23.02 -12.16
C LYS A 29 -5.30 -22.24 -10.92
N ASP A 30 -4.23 -22.69 -10.29
CA ASP A 30 -3.70 -22.05 -9.07
C ASP A 30 -3.07 -20.69 -9.39
N GLY A 31 -2.33 -20.61 -10.50
CA GLY A 31 -1.81 -19.35 -11.05
C GLY A 31 -2.94 -18.40 -11.42
N PHE A 32 -3.97 -18.91 -12.10
CA PHE A 32 -5.15 -18.14 -12.48
C PHE A 32 -5.88 -17.55 -11.27
N ILE A 33 -6.19 -18.37 -10.26
CA ILE A 33 -6.87 -17.92 -9.05
C ILE A 33 -6.03 -16.86 -8.33
N SER A 34 -4.72 -17.08 -8.21
CA SER A 34 -3.82 -16.12 -7.56
C SER A 34 -3.79 -14.78 -8.27
N GLY A 35 -3.63 -14.78 -9.60
CA GLY A 35 -3.64 -13.56 -10.41
C GLY A 35 -4.98 -12.82 -10.35
N ALA A 36 -6.09 -13.56 -10.39
CA ALA A 36 -7.44 -12.99 -10.28
C ALA A 36 -7.67 -12.33 -8.92
N VAL A 37 -7.31 -13.00 -7.81
CA VAL A 37 -7.48 -12.46 -6.45
C VAL A 37 -6.62 -11.21 -6.24
N ILE A 38 -5.34 -11.25 -6.64
CA ILE A 38 -4.44 -10.08 -6.55
C ILE A 38 -5.04 -8.90 -7.32
N SER A 39 -5.56 -9.14 -8.52
CA SER A 39 -6.18 -8.08 -9.33
C SER A 39 -7.37 -7.44 -8.64
N VAL A 40 -8.27 -8.24 -8.06
CA VAL A 40 -9.46 -7.71 -7.36
C VAL A 40 -9.04 -6.88 -6.15
N LEU A 41 -8.08 -7.35 -5.36
CA LEU A 41 -7.58 -6.61 -4.20
C LEU A 41 -6.87 -5.31 -4.62
N SER A 42 -6.04 -5.36 -5.67
CA SER A 42 -5.36 -4.18 -6.19
C SER A 42 -6.35 -3.13 -6.71
N ASP A 43 -7.33 -3.54 -7.51
CA ASP A 43 -8.35 -2.65 -8.04
C ASP A 43 -9.20 -2.03 -6.91
N SER A 44 -9.48 -2.81 -5.86
CA SER A 44 -10.17 -2.33 -4.67
C SER A 44 -9.34 -1.28 -3.94
N ALA A 45 -8.03 -1.52 -3.75
CA ALA A 45 -7.12 -0.59 -3.11
C ALA A 45 -7.03 0.75 -3.87
N LEU A 46 -6.97 0.70 -5.20
CA LEU A 46 -6.95 1.89 -6.05
C LEU A 46 -8.27 2.66 -5.98
N GLN A 47 -9.40 1.98 -5.84
CA GLN A 47 -10.69 2.64 -5.61
C GLN A 47 -10.81 3.26 -4.23
N MET A 48 -10.27 2.62 -3.18
CA MET A 48 -10.18 3.22 -1.85
C MET A 48 -9.30 4.48 -1.87
N ARG A 49 -8.12 4.41 -2.52
CA ARG A 49 -7.26 5.57 -2.74
C ARG A 49 -7.98 6.68 -3.50
N LYS A 50 -8.71 6.33 -4.57
CA LYS A 50 -9.52 7.31 -5.32
C LYS A 50 -10.61 7.94 -4.44
N TYR A 51 -11.31 7.14 -3.64
CA TYR A 51 -12.33 7.64 -2.71
C TYR A 51 -11.75 8.69 -1.76
N VAL A 52 -10.57 8.42 -1.20
CA VAL A 52 -9.86 9.33 -0.29
C VAL A 52 -9.51 10.62 -1.01
N LYS A 53 -8.89 10.54 -2.19
CA LYS A 53 -8.53 11.72 -3.01
C LYS A 53 -9.72 12.56 -3.46
N ASP A 54 -10.87 11.91 -3.71
CA ASP A 54 -12.08 12.60 -4.19
C ASP A 54 -12.85 13.28 -3.04
N ARG A 55 -12.56 12.96 -1.77
CA ARG A 55 -13.33 13.44 -0.60
C ARG A 55 -12.54 14.20 0.44
N TYR A 56 -11.22 14.02 0.47
CA TYR A 56 -10.34 14.60 1.46
C TYR A 56 -9.19 15.34 0.79
N ASP A 57 -8.69 16.37 1.46
CA ASP A 57 -7.58 17.14 0.95
C ASP A 57 -6.28 16.36 0.97
N TYR A 58 -5.44 16.61 -0.04
CA TYR A 58 -4.14 15.98 -0.22
C TYR A 58 -3.20 16.87 -1.02
N VAL A 59 -1.90 16.56 -1.02
CA VAL A 59 -0.94 17.26 -1.88
C VAL A 59 -0.73 16.47 -3.16
N GLY A 60 -1.19 17.01 -4.29
CA GLY A 60 -1.12 16.36 -5.60
C GLY A 60 -0.04 16.89 -6.56
N ASP A 61 0.91 17.70 -6.07
CA ASP A 61 1.90 18.36 -6.93
C ASP A 61 3.16 17.51 -7.21
N GLY A 62 3.19 16.28 -6.68
CA GLY A 62 4.30 15.36 -6.83
C GLY A 62 5.59 15.81 -6.14
N LYS A 63 5.63 16.88 -5.34
CA LYS A 63 6.87 17.30 -4.67
C LYS A 63 7.15 16.51 -3.40
N LEU A 64 6.10 16.13 -2.68
CA LEU A 64 6.21 15.46 -1.39
C LEU A 64 6.18 13.93 -1.48
N SER A 65 5.61 13.38 -2.56
CA SER A 65 5.52 11.94 -2.79
C SER A 65 5.46 11.65 -4.29
N GLU A 66 5.89 10.46 -4.70
CA GLU A 66 5.57 9.93 -6.04
C GLU A 66 4.13 9.37 -6.09
N GLY A 67 3.52 9.18 -4.93
CA GLY A 67 2.21 8.58 -4.79
C GLY A 67 2.20 7.11 -5.19
N LEU A 68 1.02 6.61 -5.55
CA LEU A 68 0.85 5.23 -5.99
C LEU A 68 0.76 5.20 -7.51
N ARG A 69 1.64 4.41 -8.16
CA ARG A 69 1.77 4.33 -9.63
C ARG A 69 2.02 5.70 -10.28
N GLY A 70 2.76 6.57 -9.60
CA GLY A 70 3.16 7.88 -10.13
C GLY A 70 2.03 8.91 -10.16
N ASP A 71 0.95 8.72 -9.39
CA ASP A 71 -0.15 9.68 -9.34
C ASP A 71 0.20 11.01 -8.64
N GLY A 72 1.42 11.13 -8.11
CA GLY A 72 1.97 12.34 -7.51
C GLY A 72 1.25 12.80 -6.24
N ALA A 73 0.28 12.03 -5.77
CA ALA A 73 -0.53 12.36 -4.61
C ALA A 73 0.14 11.86 -3.34
N LYS A 74 0.42 12.78 -2.42
CA LYS A 74 0.71 12.46 -1.03
C LYS A 74 -0.60 12.45 -0.25
N ILE A 75 -1.09 11.24 0.02
CA ILE A 75 -2.21 11.03 0.96
C ILE A 75 -1.71 10.42 2.27
N GLY A 76 -0.53 9.80 2.29
CA GLY A 76 0.03 9.27 3.53
C GLY A 76 0.34 10.35 4.54
N GLY A 77 0.04 10.08 5.81
CA GLY A 77 0.23 11.02 6.91
C GLY A 77 -1.10 11.34 7.59
N SER A 78 -1.06 12.29 8.51
CA SER A 78 -2.23 12.68 9.29
C SER A 78 -2.79 14.01 8.79
N HIS A 79 -4.11 14.05 8.64
CA HIS A 79 -4.87 15.29 8.53
C HIS A 79 -4.67 16.16 9.78
N PRO A 80 -4.76 17.49 9.66
CA PRO A 80 -4.60 18.39 10.79
C PRO A 80 -5.67 18.17 11.88
N GLU A 81 -5.29 18.44 13.12
CA GLU A 81 -6.22 18.57 14.24
C GLU A 81 -6.87 19.95 14.19
N LYS A 82 -8.18 20.01 14.46
CA LYS A 82 -8.92 21.27 14.61
C LYS A 82 -8.63 21.90 15.97
N ILE A 83 -8.15 23.14 15.99
CA ILE A 83 -7.95 23.91 17.23
C ILE A 83 -8.65 25.25 17.12
N TYR A 84 -9.31 25.67 18.18
CA TYR A 84 -9.85 27.01 18.31
C TYR A 84 -8.86 27.89 19.07
N ASP A 85 -8.50 29.03 18.48
CA ASP A 85 -7.68 30.02 19.17
C ASP A 85 -8.46 30.73 20.30
N ALA A 86 -7.79 31.61 21.03
CA ALA A 86 -8.40 32.38 22.12
C ALA A 86 -9.55 33.29 21.68
N TYR A 87 -9.68 33.54 20.38
CA TYR A 87 -10.73 34.37 19.75
C TYR A 87 -11.84 33.52 19.10
N GLY A 88 -11.76 32.19 19.21
CA GLY A 88 -12.75 31.27 18.64
C GLY A 88 -12.54 30.98 17.14
N ASN A 89 -11.42 31.38 16.54
CA ASN A 89 -11.13 31.05 15.15
C ASN A 89 -10.56 29.64 15.03
N LEU A 90 -11.04 28.90 14.03
CA LEU A 90 -10.52 27.58 13.69
C LEU A 90 -9.13 27.71 13.04
N THR A 91 -8.17 27.00 13.60
CA THR A 91 -6.79 26.91 13.13
C THR A 91 -6.37 25.44 12.98
N PRO A 92 -5.75 25.05 11.86
CA PRO A 92 -5.22 23.70 11.69
C PRO A 92 -3.90 23.54 12.46
N LYS A 93 -3.78 22.43 13.21
CA LYS A 93 -2.51 22.02 13.81
C LYS A 93 -2.03 20.73 13.16
N ASP A 94 -0.78 20.75 12.72
CA ASP A 94 -0.13 19.57 12.15
C ASP A 94 0.03 18.47 13.21
N ILE A 95 -0.31 17.25 12.80
CA ILE A 95 -0.06 16.04 13.58
C ILE A 95 1.12 15.29 12.97
N ASN A 96 2.16 15.10 13.77
CA ASN A 96 3.29 14.27 13.39
C ASN A 96 2.98 12.79 13.67
N ALA A 97 2.19 12.17 12.80
CA ALA A 97 1.86 10.76 12.91
C ALA A 97 3.10 9.86 12.69
N PRO A 98 3.13 8.67 13.33
CA PRO A 98 4.26 7.75 13.23
C PRO A 98 4.50 7.26 11.79
N THR A 99 3.47 7.22 10.96
CA THR A 99 3.56 6.78 9.56
C THR A 99 3.04 7.87 8.63
N GLY A 100 3.94 8.55 7.94
CA GLY A 100 3.63 9.57 6.95
C GLY A 100 3.79 11.02 7.42
N GLY A 101 3.94 11.26 8.73
CA GLY A 101 4.04 12.61 9.31
C GLY A 101 2.77 13.44 9.07
N PRO A 102 2.87 14.78 9.05
CA PRO A 102 1.77 15.63 8.60
C PRO A 102 1.56 15.46 7.09
N GLN A 103 0.32 15.24 6.67
CA GLN A 103 0.03 14.90 5.27
C GLN A 103 0.46 15.99 4.27
N MET A 104 0.33 17.26 4.66
CA MET A 104 0.65 18.42 3.79
C MET A 104 2.12 18.85 3.85
N LYS A 105 3.00 18.04 4.46
CA LYS A 105 4.43 18.33 4.66
C LYS A 105 5.30 17.13 4.30
N ASP A 106 6.61 17.29 4.41
CA ASP A 106 7.56 16.20 4.20
C ASP A 106 7.20 14.96 5.02
N GLY A 107 7.27 13.80 4.35
CA GLY A 107 6.93 12.52 4.92
C GLY A 107 7.89 12.10 6.03
N LYS A 108 7.32 11.57 7.12
CA LYS A 108 8.10 11.05 8.27
C LYS A 108 7.70 9.63 8.63
N LEU A 109 8.68 8.83 9.05
CA LEU A 109 8.49 7.52 9.67
C LEU A 109 9.10 7.57 11.06
N PHE A 110 8.28 7.41 12.10
CA PHE A 110 8.64 7.55 13.51
C PHE A 110 9.40 8.86 13.81
N GLY A 111 9.00 9.94 13.14
CA GLY A 111 9.63 11.27 13.29
C GLY A 111 10.85 11.52 12.41
N PHE A 112 11.40 10.49 11.75
CA PHE A 112 12.52 10.62 10.82
C PHE A 112 12.02 10.87 9.39
N SER A 113 12.57 11.88 8.72
CA SER A 113 12.22 12.17 7.33
C SER A 113 12.62 11.02 6.40
N TYR A 114 11.77 10.70 5.43
CA TYR A 114 12.10 9.79 4.33
C TYR A 114 12.07 10.51 2.99
N SER A 115 12.80 9.97 2.02
CA SER A 115 12.85 10.51 0.66
C SER A 115 11.58 10.16 -0.12
N LYS A 116 11.02 11.15 -0.82
CA LYS A 116 10.07 10.93 -1.92
C LYS A 116 10.59 9.85 -2.88
N GLY A 117 9.71 8.99 -3.37
CA GLY A 117 10.01 7.91 -4.33
C GLY A 117 10.81 6.76 -3.74
N GLY A 118 11.26 6.88 -2.49
CA GLY A 118 11.93 5.80 -1.78
C GLY A 118 10.96 4.67 -1.43
N PHE A 119 11.54 3.54 -1.00
CA PHE A 119 10.76 2.39 -0.54
C PHE A 119 9.77 2.75 0.58
N ILE A 120 10.17 3.61 1.51
CA ILE A 120 9.30 4.03 2.64
C ILE A 120 8.13 4.89 2.15
N ASP A 121 8.37 5.85 1.25
CA ASP A 121 7.32 6.67 0.63
C ASP A 121 6.30 5.77 -0.08
N SER A 122 6.81 4.87 -0.93
CA SER A 122 5.99 3.89 -1.64
C SER A 122 5.16 3.05 -0.67
N ALA A 123 5.77 2.46 0.36
CA ALA A 123 5.06 1.62 1.32
C ALA A 123 3.93 2.39 2.04
N ILE A 124 4.20 3.61 2.49
CA ILE A 124 3.19 4.44 3.18
C ILE A 124 2.03 4.78 2.25
N GLU A 125 2.31 5.14 0.99
CA GLU A 125 1.26 5.49 0.02
C GLU A 125 0.39 4.29 -0.40
N HIS A 126 0.95 3.06 -0.39
CA HIS A 126 0.16 1.84 -0.57
C HIS A 126 -0.81 1.61 0.59
N TYR A 127 -0.41 1.94 1.82
CA TYR A 127 -1.27 1.81 3.00
C TYR A 127 -2.31 2.92 3.11
N ALA A 128 -1.95 4.15 2.75
CA ALA A 128 -2.76 5.34 2.99
C ALA A 128 -4.17 5.24 2.40
N GLY A 129 -4.30 4.80 1.14
CA GLY A 129 -5.63 4.70 0.50
C GLY A 129 -6.58 3.76 1.24
N PRO A 130 -6.24 2.47 1.40
CA PRO A 130 -7.07 1.53 2.14
C PRO A 130 -7.25 1.89 3.62
N HIS A 131 -6.20 2.35 4.31
CA HIS A 131 -6.28 2.75 5.71
C HIS A 131 -7.24 3.92 5.90
N ASP A 132 -7.06 5.00 5.16
CA ASP A 132 -7.85 6.23 5.30
C ASP A 132 -9.30 6.04 4.83
N PHE A 133 -9.53 5.13 3.88
CA PHE A 133 -10.88 4.69 3.55
C PHE A 133 -11.57 4.00 4.73
N MET A 134 -10.89 3.08 5.42
CA MET A 134 -11.42 2.35 6.56
C MET A 134 -11.58 3.24 7.81
N SER A 135 -10.72 4.26 7.98
CA SER A 135 -10.79 5.25 9.04
C SER A 135 -11.61 6.49 8.67
N SER A 136 -12.33 6.48 7.54
CA SER A 136 -13.11 7.62 7.03
C SER A 136 -14.09 8.24 8.04
N TRP A 137 -14.54 7.46 9.01
CA TRP A 137 -15.38 7.90 10.12
C TRP A 137 -14.69 8.91 11.05
N ASN A 138 -13.35 9.01 11.04
CA ASN A 138 -12.56 9.93 11.86
C ASN A 138 -12.18 11.23 11.13
N TYR A 139 -12.68 11.45 9.91
CA TYR A 139 -12.42 12.69 9.16
C TYR A 139 -13.68 13.52 9.01
N GLU A 140 -13.50 14.83 8.99
CA GLU A 140 -14.55 15.79 8.67
C GLU A 140 -13.99 16.93 7.83
N ASN A 141 -14.83 17.49 6.96
CA ASN A 141 -14.46 18.63 6.12
C ASN A 141 -15.08 19.89 6.70
N ILE A 142 -14.26 20.89 7.00
CA ILE A 142 -14.67 22.20 7.51
C ILE A 142 -13.99 23.26 6.65
N ASN A 143 -14.74 24.21 6.11
CA ASN A 143 -14.21 25.33 5.32
C ASN A 143 -13.23 24.90 4.21
N SER A 144 -13.56 23.81 3.49
CA SER A 144 -12.72 23.25 2.42
C SER A 144 -11.34 22.73 2.88
N LEU A 145 -11.21 22.39 4.18
CA LEU A 145 -10.08 21.62 4.69
C LEU A 145 -10.57 20.36 5.44
N THR A 146 -9.92 19.22 5.22
CA THR A 146 -10.13 17.99 5.98
C THR A 146 -9.39 18.03 7.31
N TYR A 147 -10.10 17.70 8.39
CA TYR A 147 -9.59 17.61 9.76
C TYR A 147 -9.84 16.23 10.36
N LEU A 148 -9.05 15.89 11.38
CA LEU A 148 -9.38 14.82 12.31
C LEU A 148 -10.56 15.25 13.20
N ARG A 149 -11.55 14.37 13.34
CA ARG A 149 -12.68 14.55 14.26
C ARG A 149 -12.23 14.41 15.71
N ASP A 150 -11.41 13.40 15.97
CA ASP A 150 -10.83 13.08 17.27
C ASP A 150 -9.38 12.59 17.12
N ASN A 151 -8.51 13.08 18.00
CA ASN A 151 -7.09 12.71 18.10
C ASN A 151 -6.77 12.09 19.47
N GLY A 152 -7.78 11.59 20.18
CA GLY A 152 -7.63 10.87 21.43
C GLY A 152 -6.90 9.54 21.28
N THR A 153 -6.34 9.06 22.39
CA THR A 153 -5.55 7.83 22.45
C THR A 153 -6.31 6.61 21.92
N LEU A 154 -7.60 6.47 22.25
CA LEU A 154 -8.41 5.35 21.81
C LEU A 154 -8.63 5.38 20.29
N THR A 155 -9.00 6.54 19.75
CA THR A 155 -9.21 6.76 18.31
C THR A 155 -7.93 6.47 17.52
N ASN A 156 -6.78 6.92 18.02
CA ASN A 156 -5.48 6.63 17.42
C ASN A 156 -5.12 5.14 17.48
N ALA A 157 -5.40 4.46 18.59
CA ALA A 157 -5.20 3.02 18.71
C ALA A 157 -6.11 2.24 17.73
N THR A 158 -7.38 2.61 17.64
CA THR A 158 -8.34 2.00 16.70
C THR A 158 -7.92 2.24 15.25
N SER A 159 -7.50 3.47 14.90
CA SER A 159 -6.98 3.76 13.56
C SER A 159 -5.75 2.91 13.26
N GLY A 160 -4.79 2.81 14.19
CA GLY A 160 -3.61 1.96 14.01
C GLY A 160 -3.94 0.48 13.77
N LEU A 161 -4.98 -0.05 14.42
CA LEU A 161 -5.45 -1.43 14.18
C LEU A 161 -5.99 -1.64 12.76
N LEU A 162 -6.49 -0.59 12.10
CA LEU A 162 -6.99 -0.69 10.71
C LEU A 162 -5.87 -0.95 9.69
N LEU A 163 -4.59 -0.81 10.06
CA LEU A 163 -3.48 -1.26 9.23
C LEU A 163 -3.56 -2.77 8.93
N ILE A 164 -4.09 -3.57 9.87
CA ILE A 164 -4.22 -5.02 9.70
C ILE A 164 -5.17 -5.37 8.54
N PRO A 165 -6.46 -4.94 8.54
CA PRO A 165 -7.35 -5.17 7.41
C PRO A 165 -6.95 -4.42 6.14
N ALA A 166 -6.21 -3.30 6.23
CA ALA A 166 -5.67 -2.58 5.07
C ALA A 166 -4.52 -3.32 4.37
N THR A 167 -3.75 -4.14 5.10
CA THR A 167 -2.55 -4.82 4.60
C THR A 167 -2.74 -5.61 3.29
N PRO A 168 -3.76 -6.48 3.13
CA PRO A 168 -3.95 -7.19 1.85
C PRO A 168 -4.17 -6.25 0.67
N PHE A 169 -4.87 -5.13 0.88
CA PHE A 169 -5.10 -4.11 -0.14
C PHE A 169 -3.85 -3.27 -0.41
N ALA A 170 -3.03 -2.98 0.59
CA ALA A 170 -1.77 -2.28 0.42
C ALA A 170 -0.74 -3.14 -0.35
N ILE A 171 -0.68 -4.43 -0.05
CA ILE A 171 0.28 -5.36 -0.67
C ILE A 171 -0.11 -5.71 -2.11
N ALA A 172 -1.40 -5.85 -2.42
CA ALA A 172 -1.84 -6.35 -3.72
C ALA A 172 -1.36 -5.51 -4.93
N PRO A 173 -1.47 -4.16 -4.95
CA PRO A 173 -0.89 -3.34 -6.02
C PRO A 173 0.61 -3.51 -6.14
N PHE A 174 1.33 -3.55 -5.01
CA PHE A 174 2.78 -3.77 -5.01
C PHE A 174 3.15 -5.11 -5.66
N VAL A 175 2.47 -6.19 -5.26
CA VAL A 175 2.70 -7.52 -5.83
C VAL A 175 2.35 -7.54 -7.30
N GLN A 176 1.22 -6.95 -7.70
CA GLN A 176 0.78 -6.88 -9.08
C GLN A 176 1.81 -6.16 -9.96
N ASP A 177 2.31 -5.02 -9.49
CA ASP A 177 3.26 -4.17 -10.23
C ASP A 177 4.66 -4.80 -10.31
N ASN A 178 5.01 -5.66 -9.34
CA ASN A 178 6.33 -6.29 -9.24
C ASN A 178 6.32 -7.80 -9.51
N MET A 179 5.20 -8.36 -9.98
CA MET A 179 4.98 -9.80 -10.01
C MET A 179 6.01 -10.56 -10.84
N TYR A 180 6.40 -9.99 -11.99
CA TYR A 180 7.44 -10.54 -12.85
C TYR A 180 8.80 -10.62 -12.13
N ASN A 181 9.22 -9.53 -11.50
CA ASN A 181 10.48 -9.44 -10.76
C ASN A 181 10.49 -10.39 -9.54
N ILE A 182 9.37 -10.46 -8.82
CA ILE A 182 9.19 -11.38 -7.69
C ILE A 182 9.35 -12.83 -8.15
N ASN A 183 8.78 -13.17 -9.32
CA ASN A 183 8.85 -14.50 -9.88
C ASN A 183 10.29 -14.89 -10.28
N ILE A 184 11.02 -14.00 -10.94
CA ILE A 184 12.44 -14.22 -11.28
C ILE A 184 13.27 -14.43 -10.01
N TYR A 185 13.10 -13.57 -9.01
CA TYR A 185 13.86 -13.65 -7.77
C TYR A 185 13.60 -14.97 -7.02
N LYS A 186 12.34 -15.43 -6.97
CA LYS A 186 11.99 -16.72 -6.37
C LYS A 186 12.67 -17.89 -7.07
N ASP A 187 12.73 -17.86 -8.39
CA ASP A 187 13.36 -18.91 -9.18
C ASP A 187 14.87 -18.96 -8.93
N LEU A 188 15.55 -17.81 -9.00
CA LEU A 188 16.99 -17.70 -8.69
C LEU A 188 17.34 -18.24 -7.29
N LYS A 189 16.51 -17.91 -6.28
CA LYS A 189 16.70 -18.38 -4.91
C LYS A 189 16.47 -19.90 -4.77
N LYS A 190 15.59 -20.48 -5.58
CA LYS A 190 15.34 -21.92 -5.60
C LYS A 190 16.52 -22.66 -6.20
N ASP A 191 17.06 -22.17 -7.31
CA ASP A 191 18.21 -22.75 -7.99
C ASP A 191 19.46 -22.70 -7.10
N ASP A 192 19.72 -21.56 -6.45
CA ASP A 192 20.82 -21.41 -5.49
C ASP A 192 20.72 -22.43 -4.35
N LYS A 193 19.52 -22.60 -3.78
CA LYS A 193 19.28 -23.59 -2.71
C LYS A 193 19.54 -25.02 -3.19
N GLN A 194 19.14 -25.35 -4.42
CA GLN A 194 19.36 -26.67 -5.00
C GLN A 194 20.86 -26.93 -5.20
N ILE A 195 21.57 -26.00 -5.84
CA ILE A 195 23.03 -26.07 -6.06
C ILE A 195 23.77 -26.26 -4.74
N ARG A 196 23.41 -25.48 -3.71
CA ARG A 196 24.02 -25.59 -2.38
C ARG A 196 23.79 -26.96 -1.75
N ASN A 197 22.58 -27.50 -1.83
CA ASN A 197 22.26 -28.81 -1.28
C ASN A 197 23.00 -29.94 -2.02
N GLU A 198 23.10 -29.86 -3.35
CA GLU A 198 23.86 -30.80 -4.16
C GLU A 198 25.35 -30.79 -3.81
N ALA A 199 25.92 -29.59 -3.59
CA ALA A 199 27.31 -29.44 -3.16
C ALA A 199 27.55 -30.06 -1.77
N ILE A 200 26.65 -29.83 -0.82
CA ILE A 200 26.73 -30.41 0.53
C ILE A 200 26.62 -31.93 0.48
N ASN A 201 25.66 -32.48 -0.29
CA ASN A 201 25.50 -33.92 -0.42
C ASN A 201 26.73 -34.59 -1.05
N LYS A 202 27.30 -34.01 -2.12
CA LYS A 202 28.55 -34.48 -2.72
C LYS A 202 29.72 -34.43 -1.74
N ALA A 203 29.80 -33.40 -0.88
CA ALA A 203 30.84 -33.31 0.13
C ALA A 203 30.68 -34.38 1.24
N MET A 204 29.44 -34.68 1.66
CA MET A 204 29.16 -35.74 2.63
C MET A 204 29.45 -37.14 2.07
N GLU A 205 29.16 -37.39 0.79
CA GLU A 205 29.47 -38.67 0.13
C GLU A 205 30.97 -38.90 -0.04
N ARG A 206 31.77 -37.85 -0.26
CA ARG A 206 33.24 -37.94 -0.36
C ARG A 206 33.95 -38.18 0.97
N ASN A 207 33.28 -37.93 2.10
CA ASN A 207 33.81 -38.11 3.46
C ASN A 207 33.34 -39.41 4.13
N LYS A 208 32.68 -40.30 3.38
CA LYS A 208 32.37 -41.68 3.77
C LYS A 208 33.32 -42.64 3.08
#